data_AF-A0A7X8PZH6-F1
#
_entry.id   AF-A0A7X8PZH6-F1
#
_cell.length_a   1.000
_cell.length_b   1.000
_cell.length_c   1.000
_cell.angle_alpha   90.00
_cell.angle_beta   90.00
_cell.angle_gamma   90.00
#
_symmetry.space_group_name_H-M   'P 1'
#
loop_
_entity.id
_entity.type
_entity.pdbx_description
1 polymer ?
#
loop_
_entity_poly.entity_id
_entity_poly.type
_entity_poly.pdbx_seq_one_letter_code
_entity_poly.pdbx_strand_id
1 'polypeptide(L)'
;MLMSTMMLVNFNPTSSKVSILSIPRDTSVIINGKRAKINSAYPRGGGELAVKTVSDLLGVDVEYYVFVNTSSFRKIIDTLGGVDYNVPVDMDWDDPLQDLHIHFKKGPQHFDGVKSEQFMRFRQNNNGKVNEYYDGSDLKRIDAQQNFIKELIRQKLNILYITRLNDIINTVFNNIETNLSMSEVLKMSGSATKIQPDNIQTFKIPGDSVLDGAWYYIMDKEETRMIVKENFWNKDEIE
;
A
#
# COMPACT_ATOMS: atom_id res chain seq x y z
N MET A 1 -2.96 -14.88 -8.88
CA MET A 1 -3.54 -13.52 -8.71
C MET A 1 -2.39 -12.53 -8.75
N LEU A 2 -2.46 -11.46 -9.55
CA LEU A 2 -1.40 -10.44 -9.61
C LEU A 2 -1.51 -9.48 -8.42
N MET A 3 -0.39 -8.89 -8.00
CA MET A 3 -0.41 -7.84 -6.98
C MET A 3 -1.16 -6.61 -7.48
N SER A 4 -2.07 -6.09 -6.66
CA SER A 4 -2.85 -4.89 -7.00
C SER A 4 -2.28 -3.60 -6.40
N THR A 5 -1.42 -3.73 -5.39
CA THR A 5 -0.81 -2.65 -4.63
C THR A 5 0.60 -3.07 -4.24
N MET A 6 1.56 -2.16 -4.37
CA MET A 6 2.94 -2.33 -3.91
C MET A 6 3.41 -1.01 -3.30
N MET A 7 3.99 -1.08 -2.11
CA MET A 7 4.46 0.08 -1.36
C MET A 7 5.82 -0.23 -0.75
N LEU A 8 6.76 0.70 -0.89
CA LEU A 8 7.97 0.75 -0.08
C LEU A 8 7.69 1.61 1.15
N VAL A 9 7.98 1.11 2.34
CA VAL A 9 7.78 1.83 3.60
C VAL A 9 9.12 1.99 4.28
N ASN A 10 9.49 3.22 4.60
CA ASN A 10 10.60 3.53 5.48
C ASN A 10 10.06 4.04 6.82
N PHE A 11 10.50 3.42 7.91
CA PHE A 11 10.15 3.83 9.26
C PHE A 11 11.44 4.13 10.04
N ASN A 12 11.63 5.39 10.41
CA ASN A 12 12.74 5.80 11.26
C ASN A 12 12.26 5.86 12.72
N PRO A 13 12.66 4.92 13.59
CA PRO A 13 12.17 4.84 14.97
C PRO A 13 12.66 5.98 15.86
N THR A 14 13.77 6.65 15.50
CA THR A 14 14.34 7.77 16.25
C THR A 14 13.55 9.05 16.04
N SER A 15 13.24 9.38 14.78
CA SER A 15 12.44 10.56 14.42
C SER A 15 10.93 10.31 14.42
N SER A 16 10.50 9.05 14.53
CA SER A 16 9.09 8.63 14.38
C SER A 16 8.46 9.05 13.04
N LYS A 17 9.29 9.25 12.01
CA LYS A 17 8.87 9.57 10.64
C LYS A 17 8.57 8.28 9.88
N VAL A 18 7.45 8.28 9.16
CA VAL A 18 7.08 7.21 8.22
C VAL A 18 6.98 7.81 6.83
N SER A 19 7.69 7.21 5.89
CA SER A 19 7.59 7.52 4.46
C SER A 19 7.03 6.31 3.74
N ILE A 20 6.02 6.50 2.89
CA ILE A 20 5.39 5.45 2.08
C ILE A 20 5.50 5.85 0.61
N LEU A 21 6.15 5.04 -0.21
CA LEU A 21 6.23 5.23 -1.66
C LEU A 21 5.40 4.15 -2.34
N SER A 22 4.29 4.55 -2.97
CA SER A 22 3.49 3.63 -3.77
C SER A 22 4.09 3.44 -5.16
N ILE A 23 4.17 2.17 -5.57
CA ILE A 23 4.73 1.74 -6.84
C ILE A 23 3.57 1.28 -7.73
N PRO A 24 3.25 1.99 -8.83
CA PRO A 24 2.18 1.60 -9.73
C PRO A 24 2.36 0.16 -10.24
N ARG A 25 1.29 -0.62 -10.25
CA ARG A 25 1.38 -2.08 -10.47
C ARG A 25 1.93 -2.45 -11.85
N ASP A 26 1.72 -1.57 -12.83
CA ASP A 26 2.12 -1.74 -14.22
C ASP A 26 3.53 -1.19 -14.50
N THR A 27 4.29 -0.80 -13.46
CA THR A 27 5.66 -0.29 -13.58
C THR A 27 6.53 -1.27 -14.36
N SER A 28 7.17 -0.75 -15.42
CA SER A 28 8.04 -1.52 -16.31
C SER A 28 9.35 -1.84 -15.62
N VAL A 29 9.62 -3.13 -15.44
CA VAL A 29 10.82 -3.68 -14.81
C VAL A 29 11.43 -4.77 -15.69
N ILE A 30 12.65 -5.19 -15.37
CA ILE A 30 13.27 -6.37 -15.97
C ILE A 30 13.27 -7.49 -14.92
N ILE A 31 12.65 -8.62 -15.26
CA ILE A 31 12.65 -9.83 -14.44
C ILE A 31 13.26 -10.95 -15.29
N ASN A 32 14.35 -11.55 -14.82
CA ASN A 32 15.09 -12.62 -15.52
C ASN A 32 15.45 -12.23 -16.96
N GLY A 33 15.96 -11.02 -17.16
CA GLY A 33 16.39 -10.51 -18.47
C GLY A 33 15.26 -10.15 -19.43
N LYS A 34 13.99 -10.23 -19.01
CA LYS A 34 12.83 -9.90 -19.85
C LYS A 34 12.03 -8.76 -19.25
N ARG A 35 11.52 -7.89 -20.11
CA ARG A 35 10.58 -6.83 -19.70
C ARG A 35 9.32 -7.45 -19.11
N ALA A 36 8.90 -6.92 -17.97
CA ALA A 36 7.73 -7.35 -17.24
C ALA A 36 7.10 -6.16 -16.49
N LYS A 37 5.94 -6.40 -15.92
CA LYS A 37 5.29 -5.48 -14.98
C LYS A 37 5.65 -5.89 -13.56
N ILE A 38 5.88 -4.92 -12.69
CA ILE A 38 6.35 -5.19 -11.33
C ILE A 38 5.38 -6.06 -10.52
N ASN A 39 4.08 -5.96 -10.77
CA ASN A 39 3.06 -6.80 -10.14
C ASN A 39 3.18 -8.31 -10.44
N SER A 40 4.02 -8.68 -11.41
CA SER A 40 4.30 -10.07 -11.74
C SER A 40 5.47 -10.66 -10.94
N ALA A 41 6.23 -9.85 -10.18
CA ALA A 41 7.38 -10.32 -9.43
C ALA A 41 6.99 -11.36 -8.36
N TYR A 42 6.05 -11.01 -7.47
CA TYR A 42 5.62 -11.93 -6.41
C TYR A 42 4.99 -13.23 -6.96
N PRO A 43 4.04 -13.20 -7.93
CA PRO A 43 3.52 -14.45 -8.50
C PRO A 43 4.55 -15.33 -9.22
N ARG A 44 5.71 -14.77 -9.61
CA ARG A 44 6.77 -15.51 -10.31
C ARG A 44 7.83 -16.09 -9.39
N GLY A 45 8.06 -15.50 -8.21
CA GLY A 45 9.17 -15.88 -7.35
C GLY A 45 9.02 -15.49 -5.87
N GLY A 46 7.79 -15.29 -5.41
CA GLY A 46 7.48 -14.99 -4.01
C GLY A 46 8.00 -13.64 -3.54
N GLY A 47 8.05 -13.47 -2.21
CA GLY A 47 8.55 -12.27 -1.55
C GLY A 47 9.97 -11.90 -1.98
N GLU A 48 10.86 -12.88 -2.11
CA GLU A 48 12.27 -12.65 -2.47
C GLU A 48 12.43 -11.98 -3.84
N LEU A 49 11.73 -12.48 -4.87
CA LEU A 49 11.79 -11.86 -6.20
C LEU A 49 11.14 -10.47 -6.20
N ALA A 50 10.07 -10.26 -5.44
CA ALA A 50 9.44 -8.95 -5.31
C ALA A 50 10.38 -7.93 -4.66
N VAL A 51 11.00 -8.29 -3.53
CA VAL A 51 12.02 -7.50 -2.83
C VAL A 51 13.15 -7.14 -3.79
N LYS A 52 13.76 -8.15 -4.42
CA LYS A 52 14.86 -7.92 -5.37
C LYS A 52 14.46 -6.98 -6.51
N THR A 53 13.26 -7.16 -7.07
CA THR A 53 12.78 -6.33 -8.18
C THR A 53 12.60 -4.87 -7.76
N VAL A 54 12.09 -4.62 -6.54
CA VAL A 54 11.95 -3.27 -5.98
C VAL A 54 13.32 -2.66 -5.68
N SER A 55 14.23 -3.43 -5.08
CA SER A 55 15.60 -3.00 -4.82
C SER A 55 16.34 -2.62 -6.09
N ASP A 56 16.25 -3.45 -7.14
CA ASP A 56 16.86 -3.17 -8.44
C ASP A 56 16.23 -1.91 -9.11
N LEU A 57 14.91 -1.73 -8.98
CA LEU A 57 14.19 -0.60 -9.56
C LEU A 57 14.58 0.73 -8.89
N LEU A 58 14.65 0.74 -7.55
CA LEU A 58 14.80 1.96 -6.76
C LEU A 58 16.23 2.22 -6.29
N GLY A 59 17.11 1.22 -6.40
CA GLY A 59 18.50 1.28 -5.95
C GLY A 59 18.64 1.28 -4.42
N VAL A 60 17.69 0.73 -3.68
CA VAL A 60 17.73 0.64 -2.20
C VAL A 60 17.79 -0.80 -1.74
N ASP A 61 18.42 -1.04 -0.58
CA ASP A 61 18.36 -2.34 0.07
C ASP A 61 17.03 -2.46 0.84
N VAL A 62 16.24 -3.48 0.51
CA VAL A 62 14.94 -3.70 1.12
C VAL A 62 15.06 -4.91 2.05
N GLU A 63 15.17 -4.64 3.35
CA GLU A 63 15.43 -5.65 4.38
C GLU A 63 14.23 -6.58 4.61
N TYR A 64 13.01 -6.02 4.59
CA TYR A 64 11.80 -6.74 4.97
C TYR A 64 10.68 -6.61 3.94
N TYR A 65 9.85 -7.64 3.86
CA TYR A 65 8.60 -7.60 3.11
C TYR A 65 7.42 -8.06 3.96
N VAL A 66 6.25 -7.53 3.64
CA VAL A 66 4.97 -7.99 4.15
C VAL A 66 4.06 -8.20 2.95
N PHE A 67 3.64 -9.44 2.73
CA PHE A 67 2.62 -9.78 1.76
C PHE A 67 1.29 -10.05 2.46
N VAL A 68 0.24 -9.40 1.97
CA VAL A 68 -1.12 -9.49 2.49
C VAL A 68 -2.05 -9.89 1.36
N ASN A 69 -2.65 -11.07 1.44
CA ASN A 69 -3.69 -11.47 0.50
C ASN A 69 -5.06 -10.84 0.88
N THR A 70 -6.03 -10.90 -0.03
CA THR A 70 -7.36 -10.32 0.18
C THR A 70 -8.06 -10.79 1.45
N SER A 71 -8.01 -12.10 1.74
CA SER A 71 -8.70 -12.63 2.93
C SER A 71 -8.03 -12.18 4.23
N SER A 72 -6.71 -12.13 4.24
CA SER A 72 -5.91 -11.58 5.33
C SER A 72 -6.19 -10.10 5.54
N PHE A 73 -6.25 -9.31 4.46
CA PHE A 73 -6.57 -7.90 4.53
C PHE A 73 -7.93 -7.67 5.21
N ARG A 74 -8.98 -8.38 4.77
CA ARG A 74 -10.32 -8.29 5.38
C ARG A 74 -10.26 -8.57 6.89
N LYS A 75 -9.65 -9.70 7.28
CA LYS A 75 -9.49 -10.10 8.68
C LYS A 75 -8.73 -9.08 9.53
N ILE A 76 -7.64 -8.51 8.98
CA ILE A 76 -6.84 -7.49 9.68
C ILE A 76 -7.71 -6.26 9.97
N ILE A 77 -8.44 -5.76 8.96
CA ILE A 77 -9.34 -4.61 9.14
C ILE A 77 -10.44 -4.93 10.17
N ASP A 78 -11.06 -6.10 10.10
CA ASP A 78 -12.10 -6.51 11.06
C ASP A 78 -11.55 -6.61 12.49
N THR A 79 -10.33 -7.14 12.64
CA THR A 79 -9.64 -7.24 13.94
C THR A 79 -9.37 -5.86 14.55
N LEU A 80 -9.06 -4.88 13.69
CA LEU A 80 -8.89 -3.48 14.08
C LEU A 80 -10.23 -2.76 14.32
N GLY A 81 -11.36 -3.44 14.11
CA GLY A 81 -12.71 -2.89 14.27
C GLY A 81 -13.10 -1.93 13.16
N GLY A 82 -12.66 -2.19 11.92
CA GLY A 82 -13.02 -1.40 10.74
C GLY A 82 -12.36 -0.02 10.67
N VAL A 83 -12.75 0.79 9.70
CA VAL A 83 -12.27 2.17 9.50
C VAL A 83 -13.44 3.10 9.23
N ASP A 84 -13.55 4.20 9.95
CA ASP A 84 -14.49 5.25 9.61
C ASP A 84 -13.91 6.09 8.47
N TYR A 85 -14.52 6.04 7.28
CA TYR A 85 -14.02 6.69 6.08
C TYR A 85 -15.05 7.66 5.51
N ASN A 86 -14.60 8.86 5.16
CA ASN A 86 -15.46 9.85 4.50
C ASN A 86 -15.35 9.71 2.99
N VAL A 87 -16.33 9.04 2.40
CA VAL A 87 -16.38 8.79 0.95
C VAL A 87 -16.58 10.11 0.20
N PRO A 88 -15.67 10.49 -0.72
CA PRO A 88 -15.70 11.84 -1.30
C PRO A 88 -16.83 12.04 -2.34
N VAL A 89 -17.22 10.96 -3.02
CA VAL A 89 -18.24 10.94 -4.08
C VAL A 89 -18.97 9.59 -4.08
N ASP A 90 -20.20 9.56 -4.59
CA ASP A 90 -20.91 8.31 -4.83
C ASP A 90 -20.07 7.37 -5.72
N MET A 91 -20.03 6.10 -5.32
CA MET A 91 -19.33 5.01 -6.00
C MET A 91 -20.33 3.93 -6.35
N ASP A 92 -20.32 3.53 -7.61
CA ASP A 92 -21.25 2.56 -8.18
C ASP A 92 -20.51 1.73 -9.25
N TRP A 93 -20.06 0.55 -8.83
CA TRP A 93 -19.28 -0.37 -9.65
C TRP A 93 -19.62 -1.84 -9.38
N ASP A 94 -20.14 -2.51 -10.39
CA ASP A 94 -20.32 -3.96 -10.47
C ASP A 94 -19.36 -4.56 -11.49
N ASP A 95 -18.62 -5.60 -11.08
CA ASP A 95 -17.84 -6.48 -11.94
C ASP A 95 -18.18 -7.95 -11.60
N PRO A 96 -19.14 -8.56 -12.32
CA PRO A 96 -19.57 -9.93 -12.11
C PRO A 96 -18.46 -10.97 -12.32
N LEU A 97 -17.43 -10.66 -13.13
CA LEU A 97 -16.32 -11.58 -13.38
C LEU A 97 -15.42 -11.73 -12.15
N GLN A 98 -15.43 -10.73 -11.26
CA GLN A 98 -14.62 -10.70 -10.05
C GLN A 98 -15.45 -10.72 -8.77
N ASP A 99 -16.76 -10.96 -8.87
CA ASP A 99 -17.72 -10.92 -7.76
C ASP A 99 -17.56 -9.64 -6.93
N LEU A 100 -17.42 -8.51 -7.61
CA LEU A 100 -17.12 -7.22 -7.00
C LEU A 100 -18.32 -6.28 -7.16
N HIS A 101 -18.93 -5.94 -6.03
CA HIS A 101 -20.12 -5.11 -5.94
C HIS A 101 -19.84 -3.92 -5.02
N ILE A 102 -19.72 -2.71 -5.58
CA ILE A 102 -19.31 -1.50 -4.87
C ILE A 102 -20.42 -0.47 -5.00
N HIS A 103 -21.15 -0.24 -3.91
CA HIS A 103 -22.19 0.78 -3.85
C HIS A 103 -22.02 1.61 -2.58
N PHE A 104 -21.26 2.70 -2.68
CA PHE A 104 -21.00 3.60 -1.57
C PHE A 104 -21.59 4.98 -1.84
N LYS A 105 -22.23 5.57 -0.83
CA LYS A 105 -22.71 6.94 -0.90
C LYS A 105 -21.67 7.92 -0.39
N LYS A 106 -21.64 9.12 -0.97
CA LYS A 106 -20.82 10.22 -0.46
C LYS A 106 -21.13 10.46 1.02
N GLY A 107 -20.08 10.68 1.80
CA GLY A 107 -20.16 11.01 3.22
C GLY A 107 -19.52 9.96 4.15
N PRO A 108 -19.66 10.16 5.46
CA PRO A 108 -19.05 9.29 6.46
C PRO A 108 -19.69 7.91 6.47
N GLN A 109 -18.86 6.88 6.47
CA GLN A 109 -19.28 5.50 6.50
C GLN A 109 -18.29 4.63 7.28
N HIS A 110 -18.77 3.57 7.91
CA HIS A 110 -17.92 2.58 8.55
C HIS A 110 -17.59 1.44 7.59
N PHE A 111 -16.29 1.21 7.38
CA PHE A 111 -15.74 0.21 6.47
C PHE A 111 -15.19 -0.97 7.26
N ASP A 112 -15.90 -2.10 7.22
CA ASP A 112 -15.38 -3.41 7.62
C ASP A 112 -14.37 -3.93 6.57
N GLY A 113 -13.85 -5.14 6.78
CA GLY A 113 -12.89 -5.77 5.89
C GLY A 113 -13.37 -5.89 4.45
N VAL A 114 -14.64 -6.26 4.23
CA VAL A 114 -15.21 -6.44 2.89
C VAL A 114 -15.36 -5.11 2.18
N LYS A 115 -15.96 -4.11 2.84
CA LYS A 115 -16.10 -2.76 2.27
C LYS A 115 -14.75 -2.10 2.00
N SER A 116 -13.78 -2.33 2.89
CA SER A 116 -12.42 -1.82 2.72
C SER A 116 -11.77 -2.42 1.49
N GLU A 117 -11.89 -3.73 1.26
CA GLU A 117 -11.31 -4.37 0.08
C GLU A 117 -11.99 -3.89 -1.21
N GLN A 118 -13.32 -3.78 -1.21
CA GLN A 118 -14.08 -3.19 -2.30
C GLN A 118 -13.57 -1.79 -2.63
N PHE A 119 -13.42 -0.94 -1.62
CA PHE A 119 -12.90 0.41 -1.77
C PHE A 119 -11.46 0.43 -2.32
N MET A 120 -10.56 -0.44 -1.83
CA MET A 120 -9.19 -0.57 -2.35
C MET A 120 -9.14 -0.96 -3.83
N ARG A 121 -10.20 -1.57 -4.37
CA ARG A 121 -10.30 -2.03 -5.76
C ARG A 121 -10.99 -1.04 -6.69
N PHE A 122 -11.75 -0.09 -6.15
CA PHE A 122 -12.49 0.90 -6.94
C PHE A 122 -11.57 1.77 -7.80
N ARG A 123 -12.00 2.06 -9.03
CA ARG A 123 -11.27 2.89 -10.00
C ARG A 123 -12.15 3.92 -10.70
N GLN A 124 -13.39 3.55 -10.97
CA GLN A 124 -14.38 4.36 -11.67
C GLN A 124 -15.78 3.75 -11.48
N ASN A 125 -16.81 4.52 -11.82
CA ASN A 125 -18.19 4.04 -11.86
C ASN A 125 -18.47 3.25 -13.15
N ASN A 126 -19.47 2.35 -13.17
CA ASN A 126 -19.85 1.61 -14.39
C ASN A 126 -20.28 2.54 -15.53
N ASN A 127 -20.83 3.71 -15.20
CA ASN A 127 -21.21 4.73 -16.19
C ASN A 127 -20.01 5.47 -16.81
N GLY A 128 -18.78 5.14 -16.42
CA GLY A 128 -17.55 5.76 -16.93
C GLY A 128 -17.32 7.21 -16.50
N LYS A 129 -18.13 7.74 -15.58
CA LYS A 129 -17.99 9.13 -15.11
C LYS A 129 -16.70 9.30 -14.31
N VAL A 130 -15.83 10.16 -14.82
CA VAL A 130 -14.60 10.59 -14.15
C VAL A 130 -14.85 11.81 -13.26
N ASN A 131 -14.02 11.98 -12.24
CA ASN A 131 -14.01 13.13 -11.34
C ASN A 131 -12.61 13.33 -10.77
N GLU A 132 -12.43 14.35 -9.92
CA GLU A 132 -11.12 14.68 -9.33
C GLU A 132 -10.51 13.56 -8.47
N TYR A 133 -11.34 12.66 -7.92
CA TYR A 133 -10.91 11.54 -7.08
C TYR A 133 -10.74 10.24 -7.85
N TYR A 134 -11.49 10.04 -8.93
CA TYR A 134 -11.53 8.78 -9.69
C TYR A 134 -11.70 9.03 -11.17
N ASP A 135 -10.70 8.65 -11.96
CA ASP A 135 -10.65 8.80 -13.42
C ASP A 135 -10.41 7.47 -14.15
N GLY A 136 -10.55 6.34 -13.44
CA GLY A 136 -10.21 5.01 -13.95
C GLY A 136 -8.73 4.66 -13.88
N SER A 137 -7.83 5.61 -13.59
CA SER A 137 -6.38 5.37 -13.53
C SER A 137 -5.95 4.61 -12.28
N ASP A 138 -4.78 3.97 -12.36
CA ASP A 138 -4.13 3.37 -11.19
C ASP A 138 -3.62 4.45 -10.22
N LEU A 139 -3.25 5.63 -10.73
CA LEU A 139 -2.70 6.73 -9.92
C LEU A 139 -3.73 7.29 -8.95
N LYS A 140 -4.98 7.50 -9.39
CA LYS A 140 -6.07 7.92 -8.51
C LYS A 140 -6.48 6.84 -7.52
N ARG A 141 -6.44 5.58 -7.93
CA ARG A 141 -6.63 4.46 -7.00
C ARG A 141 -5.55 4.45 -5.92
N ILE A 142 -4.29 4.68 -6.26
CA ILE A 142 -3.20 4.80 -5.30
C ILE A 142 -3.46 5.93 -4.30
N ASP A 143 -3.94 7.10 -4.76
CA ASP A 143 -4.29 8.21 -3.86
C ASP A 143 -5.37 7.78 -2.84
N ALA A 144 -6.42 7.10 -3.30
CA ALA A 144 -7.47 6.57 -2.43
C ALA A 144 -6.92 5.53 -1.42
N GLN A 145 -6.04 4.63 -1.88
CA GLN A 145 -5.39 3.63 -1.02
C GLN A 145 -4.51 4.28 0.06
N GLN A 146 -3.70 5.28 -0.31
CA GLN A 146 -2.87 6.03 0.63
C GLN A 146 -3.72 6.79 1.67
N ASN A 147 -4.80 7.45 1.23
CA ASN A 147 -5.71 8.15 2.13
C ASN A 147 -6.38 7.20 3.12
N PHE A 148 -6.81 6.02 2.66
CA PHE A 148 -7.38 5.00 3.54
C PHE A 148 -6.37 4.48 4.56
N ILE A 149 -5.13 4.22 4.15
CA ILE A 149 -4.06 3.79 5.06
C ILE A 149 -3.77 4.87 6.10
N LYS A 150 -3.74 6.15 5.71
CA LYS A 150 -3.60 7.26 6.66
C LYS A 150 -4.74 7.29 7.68
N GLU A 151 -5.99 7.14 7.23
CA GLU A 151 -7.15 7.10 8.13
C GLU A 151 -7.11 5.90 9.08
N LEU A 152 -6.72 4.72 8.58
CA LEU A 152 -6.52 3.53 9.40
C LEU A 152 -5.46 3.83 10.47
N ILE A 153 -4.28 4.30 10.09
CA ILE A 153 -3.21 4.59 11.05
C ILE A 153 -3.65 5.65 12.06
N ARG A 154 -4.30 6.73 11.61
CA ARG A 154 -4.82 7.81 12.46
C ARG A 154 -5.81 7.30 13.52
N GLN A 155 -6.71 6.40 13.14
CA GLN A 155 -7.72 5.87 14.04
C GLN A 155 -7.18 4.79 14.98
N LYS A 156 -6.21 3.98 14.52
CA LYS A 156 -5.72 2.81 15.26
C LYS A 156 -4.46 3.06 16.10
N LEU A 157 -3.77 4.19 15.92
CA LEU A 157 -2.68 4.61 16.82
C LEU A 157 -3.17 5.21 18.14
N ASN A 158 -4.48 5.20 18.44
CA ASN A 158 -5.01 5.74 19.69
C ASN A 158 -4.74 4.83 20.91
N ILE A 159 -4.79 5.42 22.12
CA ILE A 159 -4.48 4.75 23.40
C ILE A 159 -5.35 3.50 23.67
N LEU A 160 -6.59 3.45 23.15
CA LEU A 160 -7.49 2.30 23.33
C LEU A 160 -7.00 1.04 22.60
N TYR A 161 -6.27 1.19 21.50
CA TYR A 161 -5.69 0.05 20.77
C TYR A 161 -4.36 -0.43 21.36
N ILE A 162 -3.65 0.43 22.09
CA ILE A 162 -2.38 0.07 22.75
C ILE A 162 -2.59 -1.07 23.77
N THR A 163 -3.72 -1.10 24.48
CA THR A 163 -4.01 -2.16 25.45
C THR A 163 -4.29 -3.52 24.81
N ARG A 164 -4.66 -3.56 23.52
CA ARG A 164 -4.90 -4.77 22.73
C ARG A 164 -3.78 -5.04 21.70
N LEU A 165 -2.68 -4.30 21.78
CA LEU A 165 -1.65 -4.27 20.75
C LEU A 165 -1.03 -5.65 20.49
N ASN A 166 -0.76 -6.43 21.55
CA ASN A 166 -0.19 -7.77 21.40
C ASN A 166 -1.14 -8.73 20.67
N ASP A 167 -2.43 -8.71 21.01
CA ASP A 167 -3.44 -9.57 20.34
C ASP A 167 -3.61 -9.18 18.87
N ILE A 168 -3.60 -7.87 18.59
CA ILE A 168 -3.64 -7.33 17.24
C ILE A 168 -2.40 -7.76 16.46
N ILE A 169 -1.20 -7.56 17.02
CA ILE A 169 0.07 -7.97 16.39
C ILE A 169 0.06 -9.46 16.09
N ASN A 170 -0.32 -10.31 17.05
CA ASN A 170 -0.39 -11.75 16.86
C ASN A 170 -1.38 -12.13 15.75
N THR A 171 -2.56 -11.50 15.72
CA THR A 171 -3.57 -11.76 14.70
C THR A 171 -3.10 -11.31 13.32
N VAL A 172 -2.51 -10.12 13.22
CA VAL A 172 -1.96 -9.59 11.97
C VAL A 172 -0.83 -10.50 11.48
N PHE A 173 0.14 -10.81 12.34
CA PHE A 173 1.30 -11.62 12.03
C PHE A 173 0.91 -13.01 11.50
N ASN A 174 -0.09 -13.64 12.11
CA ASN A 174 -0.60 -14.95 11.67
C ASN A 174 -1.38 -14.91 10.35
N ASN A 175 -1.72 -13.73 9.83
CA ASN A 175 -2.43 -13.57 8.58
C ASN A 175 -1.56 -12.96 7.47
N ILE A 176 -0.27 -12.69 7.69
CA ILE A 176 0.63 -12.16 6.66
C ILE A 176 1.72 -13.17 6.31
N GLU A 177 2.32 -13.01 5.14
CA GLU A 177 3.59 -13.66 4.78
C GLU A 177 4.69 -12.61 4.87
N THR A 178 5.76 -12.90 5.61
CA THR A 178 6.84 -11.95 5.88
C THR A 178 8.13 -12.67 6.26
N ASN A 179 9.26 -12.00 6.07
CA ASN A 179 10.55 -12.40 6.64
C ASN A 179 10.84 -11.72 8.00
N LEU A 180 9.94 -10.89 8.53
CA LEU A 180 10.03 -10.35 9.89
C LEU A 180 9.77 -11.44 10.93
N SER A 181 10.58 -11.48 11.97
CA SER A 181 10.31 -12.23 13.19
C SER A 181 9.31 -11.49 14.08
N MET A 182 8.57 -12.24 14.91
CA MET A 182 7.69 -11.65 15.93
C MET A 182 8.44 -10.68 16.86
N SER A 183 9.69 -11.02 17.23
CA SER A 183 10.54 -10.15 18.05
C SER A 183 10.85 -8.80 17.39
N GLU A 184 11.12 -8.79 16.08
CA GLU A 184 11.35 -7.55 15.32
C GLU A 184 10.07 -6.71 15.26
N VAL A 185 8.93 -7.34 14.98
CA VAL A 185 7.62 -6.65 14.98
C VAL A 185 7.31 -6.03 16.34
N LEU A 186 7.51 -6.76 17.44
CA LEU A 186 7.30 -6.25 18.79
C LEU A 186 8.26 -5.08 19.10
N LYS A 187 9.54 -5.19 18.72
CA LYS A 187 10.52 -4.11 18.88
C LYS A 187 10.12 -2.84 18.12
N MET A 188 9.66 -2.98 16.88
CA MET A 188 9.18 -1.87 16.05
C MET A 188 7.89 -1.26 16.62
N SER A 189 6.99 -2.09 17.17
CA SER A 189 5.70 -1.64 17.69
C SER A 189 5.82 -0.63 18.85
N GLY A 190 6.86 -0.75 19.68
CA GLY A 190 7.11 0.20 20.76
C GLY A 190 7.36 1.62 20.22
N SER A 191 8.13 1.75 19.14
CA SER A 191 8.36 3.05 18.49
C SER A 191 7.16 3.48 17.64
N ALA A 192 6.37 2.54 17.11
CA ALA A 192 5.19 2.87 16.31
C ALA A 192 4.14 3.67 17.08
N THR A 193 4.03 3.46 18.40
CA THR A 193 3.13 4.25 19.27
C THR A 193 3.47 5.75 19.33
N LYS A 194 4.68 6.13 18.92
CA LYS A 194 5.14 7.54 18.88
C LYS A 194 4.88 8.21 17.53
N ILE A 195 4.43 7.45 16.52
CA ILE A 195 4.11 7.99 15.21
C ILE A 195 2.94 8.96 15.35
N GLN A 196 3.13 10.18 14.86
CA GLN A 196 2.04 11.12 14.68
C GLN A 196 1.49 10.95 13.26
N PRO A 197 0.17 10.77 13.08
CA PRO A 197 -0.42 10.59 11.75
C PRO A 197 -0.05 11.70 10.75
N ASP A 198 0.09 12.93 11.23
CA ASP A 198 0.48 14.10 10.40
C ASP A 198 1.93 14.04 9.90
N ASN A 199 2.78 13.20 10.51
CA ASN A 199 4.17 12.99 10.10
C ASN A 199 4.32 11.84 9.07
N ILE A 200 3.21 11.23 8.63
CA ILE A 200 3.22 10.19 7.61
C ILE A 200 3.24 10.85 6.23
N GLN A 201 4.38 10.73 5.56
CA GLN A 201 4.56 11.23 4.21
C GLN A 201 4.28 10.14 3.19
N THR A 202 3.51 10.47 2.17
CA THR A 202 3.15 9.53 1.09
C THR A 202 3.60 10.09 -0.24
N PHE A 203 4.20 9.21 -1.04
CA PHE A 203 4.75 9.50 -2.36
C PHE A 203 4.22 8.47 -3.35
N LYS A 204 4.27 8.80 -4.63
CA LYS A 204 4.04 7.86 -5.73
C LYS A 204 5.28 7.93 -6.61
N ILE A 205 5.66 6.81 -7.22
CA ILE A 205 6.70 6.85 -8.24
C ILE A 205 6.22 7.76 -9.37
N PRO A 206 6.93 8.87 -9.68
CA PRO A 206 6.60 9.73 -10.81
C PRO A 206 6.83 9.02 -12.14
N GLY A 207 6.07 9.41 -13.16
CA GLY A 207 6.13 8.80 -14.48
C GLY A 207 4.78 8.74 -15.17
N ASP A 208 4.73 8.01 -16.29
CA ASP A 208 3.59 8.02 -17.21
C ASP A 208 3.18 6.61 -17.65
N SER A 209 1.88 6.46 -17.92
CA SER A 209 1.37 5.25 -18.57
C SER A 209 1.61 5.31 -20.08
N VAL A 210 2.30 4.32 -20.63
CA VAL A 210 2.61 4.18 -22.06
C VAL A 210 2.02 2.88 -22.60
N LEU A 211 1.40 2.96 -23.78
CA LEU A 211 0.93 1.79 -24.51
C LEU A 211 2.03 1.28 -25.45
N ASP A 212 2.57 0.10 -25.15
CA ASP A 212 3.61 -0.56 -25.96
C ASP A 212 3.35 -2.08 -25.99
N GLY A 213 2.46 -2.50 -26.89
CA GLY A 213 1.86 -3.85 -26.93
C GLY A 213 0.92 -4.16 -25.75
N ALA A 214 1.20 -3.59 -24.58
CA ALA A 214 0.37 -3.54 -23.38
C ALA A 214 0.62 -2.22 -22.64
N TRP A 215 -0.25 -1.88 -21.69
CA TRP A 215 -0.04 -0.74 -20.81
C TRP A 215 1.11 -0.99 -19.85
N TYR A 216 2.10 -0.10 -19.83
CA TYR A 216 3.19 -0.05 -18.86
C TYR A 216 3.22 1.31 -18.18
N TYR A 217 3.66 1.36 -16.93
CA TYR A 217 4.03 2.60 -16.27
C TYR A 217 5.54 2.79 -16.39
N ILE A 218 5.96 3.89 -16.99
CA ILE A 218 7.37 4.23 -17.21
C ILE A 218 7.75 5.29 -16.19
N MET A 219 8.60 4.88 -15.26
CA MET A 219 9.09 5.71 -14.17
C MET A 219 9.99 6.85 -14.67
N ASP A 220 9.78 8.06 -14.16
CA ASP A 220 10.78 9.11 -14.21
C ASP A 220 11.91 8.75 -13.22
N LYS A 221 13.07 8.38 -13.78
CA LYS A 221 14.19 7.88 -12.97
C LYS A 221 14.82 8.95 -12.10
N GLU A 222 14.92 10.18 -12.59
CA GLU A 222 15.60 11.25 -11.85
C GLU A 222 14.74 11.74 -10.70
N GLU A 223 13.45 11.98 -10.95
CA GLU A 223 12.52 12.40 -9.91
C GLU A 223 12.33 11.30 -8.86
N THR A 224 12.23 10.03 -9.28
CA THR A 224 12.15 8.91 -8.34
C THR A 224 13.41 8.81 -7.48
N ARG A 225 14.60 8.95 -8.09
CA ARG A 225 15.88 8.92 -7.36
C ARG A 225 15.95 10.02 -6.30
N MET A 226 15.44 11.21 -6.59
CA MET A 226 15.36 12.30 -5.60
C MET A 226 14.44 11.93 -4.42
N ILE A 227 13.22 11.46 -4.70
CA ILE A 227 12.27 11.04 -3.67
C ILE A 227 12.86 9.95 -2.77
N VAL A 228 13.46 8.93 -3.39
CA VAL A 228 14.10 7.81 -2.70
C VAL A 228 15.25 8.29 -1.82
N LYS A 229 16.17 9.10 -2.36
CA LYS A 229 17.33 9.62 -1.62
C LYS A 229 16.93 10.45 -0.41
N GLU A 230 15.87 11.25 -0.53
CA GLU A 230 15.45 12.17 0.54
C GLU A 230 14.66 11.49 1.66
N ASN A 231 13.95 10.39 1.35
CA ASN A 231 12.93 9.84 2.25
C ASN A 231 13.11 8.35 2.59
N PHE A 232 13.93 7.61 1.85
CA PHE A 232 14.08 6.16 1.94
C PHE A 232 15.53 5.70 2.04
N TRP A 233 16.51 6.62 2.04
CA TRP A 233 17.90 6.33 2.35
C TRP A 233 18.20 6.70 3.80
N ASN A 234 18.78 5.79 4.58
CA ASN A 234 19.29 6.10 5.91
C ASN A 234 20.55 6.97 5.77
N LYS A 235 20.45 8.25 6.15
CA LYS A 235 21.64 9.11 6.29
C LYS A 235 22.55 8.66 7.43
N ASP A 236 22.03 7.87 8.36
CA ASP A 236 22.70 7.50 9.61
C ASP A 236 23.65 6.27 9.46
N GLU A 237 23.82 5.72 8.26
CA GLU A 237 24.76 4.61 7.98
C GLU A 237 26.13 5.07 7.47
N ILE A 238 26.42 6.38 7.46
CA ILE A 238 27.70 6.94 6.99
C ILE A 238 28.31 7.94 8.01
N GLU A 239 28.17 7.67 9.31
CA GLU A 239 29.06 8.26 10.33
C GLU A 239 29.68 7.18 11.23
#